data_AF-A0A847LLC5-F1
#
_entry.id   AF-A0A847LLC5-F1
#
_cell.length_a   1.000
_cell.length_b   1.000
_cell.length_c   1.000
_cell.angle_alpha   90.00
_cell.angle_beta   90.00
_cell.angle_gamma   90.00
#
_symmetry.space_group_name_H-M   'P 1'
#
loop_
_entity.id
_entity.type
_entity.pdbx_description
1 polymer ?
#
loop_
_entity_poly.entity_id
_entity_poly.type
_entity_poly.pdbx_seq_one_letter_code
_entity_poly.pdbx_strand_id
1 'polypeptide(L)'
;MKVGLFGGSFNPVHLQHLAIGEQVLAQAGFDEVWLVPVFRPVHKPGSDLLPFDRRWELLEAAVDGHPGLRVCDLERRLGGPSYTVRLVRHLRKRFPDDEFHLVIGSDSLRDLPTWKDADVLVREVRFVVVARPGVTEDLPLPGPGSRWVTMEPHPASSTTIRAALRQGRCRGLPVPPATLARIVAGDLYDCQGPVYRGWISAVREREAALPPSFRAHLDGVARQAAEYAAALGLDPRAGFLAGLAHDLFRLAEETDLEKWSRLAPGTPSRLESTIPMLAHGRAAAGFLTTLRPAVPREVVAAVRAHTFPQLRMAPMAQALVLGDALEPGRGKPEWDAIRQAHWSLAEKFRQVVARKREKARRRQAGGRSPVPPPATAGLPVPHD
;
A
#
# COMPACT_ATOMS: atom_id res chain seq x y z
N MET A 1 23.06 20.60 1.25
CA MET A 1 22.68 19.24 1.70
C MET A 1 23.47 18.21 0.92
N LYS A 2 23.63 17.01 1.46
CA LYS A 2 24.24 15.88 0.77
C LYS A 2 23.18 14.86 0.38
N VAL A 3 23.05 14.60 -0.92
CA VAL A 3 21.97 13.78 -1.49
C VAL A 3 22.54 12.61 -2.28
N GLY A 4 22.07 11.39 -1.94
CA GLY A 4 22.32 10.19 -2.73
C GLY A 4 21.27 10.03 -3.83
N LEU A 5 21.67 9.95 -5.08
CA LEU A 5 20.79 9.70 -6.22
C LEU A 5 20.81 8.21 -6.57
N PHE A 6 19.75 7.50 -6.20
CA PHE A 6 19.61 6.07 -6.45
C PHE A 6 18.70 5.81 -7.66
N GLY A 7 19.32 5.66 -8.82
CA GLY A 7 18.63 5.40 -10.08
C GLY A 7 18.20 3.94 -10.23
N GLY A 8 17.03 3.71 -10.81
CA GLY A 8 16.56 2.35 -11.07
C GLY A 8 15.26 2.27 -11.86
N SER A 9 14.97 1.09 -12.40
CA SER A 9 13.67 0.85 -13.04
C SER A 9 12.54 0.74 -12.03
N PHE A 10 12.80 0.20 -10.83
CA PHE A 10 11.82 -0.03 -9.75
C PHE A 10 10.53 -0.69 -10.25
N ASN A 11 10.66 -1.88 -10.82
CA ASN A 11 9.56 -2.55 -11.54
C ASN A 11 9.29 -3.98 -11.01
N PRO A 12 8.73 -4.14 -9.80
CA PRO A 12 8.38 -3.08 -8.85
C PRO A 12 9.54 -2.73 -7.90
N VAL A 13 9.40 -1.63 -7.15
CA VAL A 13 10.20 -1.41 -5.94
C VAL A 13 9.98 -2.56 -4.94
N HIS A 14 11.00 -2.86 -4.13
CA HIS A 14 10.99 -4.00 -3.20
C HIS A 14 11.93 -3.75 -2.02
N LEU A 15 11.91 -4.61 -1.01
CA LEU A 15 12.63 -4.40 0.26
C LEU A 15 14.14 -4.20 0.06
N GLN A 16 14.77 -4.89 -0.90
CA GLN A 16 16.19 -4.65 -1.17
C GLN A 16 16.49 -3.22 -1.67
N HIS A 17 15.56 -2.57 -2.39
CA HIS A 17 15.78 -1.16 -2.79
C HIS A 17 15.71 -0.23 -1.58
N LEU A 18 14.81 -0.48 -0.64
CA LEU A 18 14.69 0.31 0.59
C LEU A 18 15.91 0.11 1.49
N ALA A 19 16.31 -1.15 1.69
CA ALA A 19 17.52 -1.48 2.44
C ALA A 19 18.76 -0.79 1.84
N ILE A 20 18.87 -0.73 0.51
CA ILE A 20 19.94 0.04 -0.15
C ILE A 20 19.87 1.52 0.23
N GLY A 21 18.71 2.14 0.10
CA GLY A 21 18.52 3.55 0.46
C GLY A 21 18.91 3.82 1.91
N GLU A 22 18.43 3.00 2.84
CA GLU A 22 18.69 3.15 4.29
C GLU A 22 20.16 2.95 4.65
N GLN A 23 20.82 1.92 4.10
CA GLN A 23 22.23 1.67 4.36
C GLN A 23 23.12 2.77 3.80
N VAL A 24 22.78 3.27 2.61
CA VAL A 24 23.49 4.39 2.01
C VAL A 24 23.28 5.66 2.86
N LEU A 25 22.05 5.95 3.28
CA LEU A 25 21.75 7.07 4.18
C LEU A 25 22.60 6.99 5.47
N ALA A 26 22.59 5.84 6.13
CA ALA A 26 23.26 5.62 7.41
C ALA A 26 24.80 5.60 7.33
N GLN A 27 25.38 4.90 6.35
CA GLN A 27 26.83 4.69 6.27
C GLN A 27 27.54 5.84 5.54
N ALA A 28 26.87 6.51 4.62
CA ALA A 28 27.49 7.53 3.78
C ALA A 28 27.24 8.97 4.27
N GLY A 29 26.45 9.15 5.33
CA GLY A 29 26.16 10.46 5.93
C GLY A 29 25.44 11.39 4.95
N PHE A 30 24.43 10.86 4.26
CA PHE A 30 23.53 11.66 3.42
C PHE A 30 22.41 12.24 4.27
N ASP A 31 21.97 13.45 3.93
CA ASP A 31 20.75 14.03 4.49
C ASP A 31 19.52 13.32 3.91
N GLU A 32 19.57 12.99 2.61
CA GLU A 32 18.49 12.32 1.89
C GLU A 32 19.04 11.35 0.82
N VAL A 33 18.27 10.30 0.53
CA VAL A 33 18.46 9.45 -0.64
C VAL A 33 17.23 9.53 -1.53
N TRP A 34 17.44 9.99 -2.76
CA TRP A 34 16.41 10.14 -3.77
C TRP A 34 16.38 8.92 -4.68
N LEU A 35 15.30 8.16 -4.62
CA LEU A 35 15.00 7.11 -5.58
C LEU A 35 14.55 7.78 -6.88
N VAL A 36 15.32 7.58 -7.94
CA VAL A 36 15.08 8.21 -9.25
C VAL A 36 14.58 7.14 -10.23
N PRO A 37 13.24 6.96 -10.37
CA PRO A 37 12.70 6.04 -11.35
C PRO A 37 13.07 6.45 -12.77
N VAL A 38 13.52 5.48 -13.55
CA VAL A 38 13.85 5.70 -14.96
C VAL A 38 12.59 6.17 -15.71
N PHE A 39 12.65 7.24 -16.49
CA PHE A 39 11.53 7.67 -17.35
C PHE A 39 11.50 6.89 -18.68
N ARG A 40 12.57 6.97 -19.47
CA ARG A 40 12.72 6.23 -20.74
C ARG A 40 14.07 5.49 -20.74
N PRO A 41 14.11 4.19 -20.43
CA PRO A 41 15.35 3.44 -20.34
C PRO A 41 16.03 3.35 -21.71
N VAL A 42 17.35 3.52 -21.75
CA VAL A 42 18.16 3.49 -22.98
C VAL A 42 18.84 2.14 -23.21
N HIS A 43 19.18 1.42 -22.14
CA HIS A 43 19.91 0.14 -22.23
C HIS A 43 18.99 -1.10 -22.23
N LYS A 44 17.73 -0.95 -21.80
CA LYS A 44 16.74 -2.05 -21.68
C LYS A 44 15.32 -1.56 -21.99
N PRO A 45 14.93 -1.40 -23.27
CA PRO A 45 13.54 -1.18 -23.65
C PRO A 45 12.74 -2.45 -23.36
N GLY A 46 12.30 -2.62 -22.12
CA GLY A 46 11.56 -3.82 -21.70
C GLY A 46 10.07 -3.70 -22.01
N SER A 47 9.50 -4.70 -22.69
CA SER A 47 8.05 -4.89 -22.82
C SER A 47 7.33 -5.01 -21.47
N ASP A 48 8.07 -5.41 -20.44
CA ASP A 48 7.59 -5.65 -19.08
C ASP A 48 7.65 -4.42 -18.16
N LEU A 49 8.13 -3.27 -18.63
CA LEU A 49 8.25 -2.06 -17.81
C LEU A 49 6.89 -1.41 -17.63
N LEU A 50 6.42 -1.30 -16.38
CA LEU A 50 5.22 -0.55 -16.09
C LEU A 50 5.36 0.93 -16.51
N PRO A 51 4.25 1.59 -16.90
CA PRO A 51 4.23 3.03 -17.11
C PRO A 51 4.83 3.78 -15.92
N PHE A 52 5.50 4.90 -16.20
CA PHE A 52 6.19 5.68 -15.16
C PHE A 52 5.29 6.00 -13.98
N ASP A 53 4.06 6.47 -14.23
CA ASP A 53 3.12 6.88 -13.19
C ASP A 53 2.74 5.72 -12.26
N ARG A 54 2.68 4.49 -12.77
CA ARG A 54 2.44 3.30 -11.93
C ARG A 54 3.64 2.99 -11.05
N ARG A 55 4.86 3.08 -11.58
CA ARG A 55 6.07 2.85 -10.78
C ARG A 55 6.29 3.94 -9.74
N TRP A 56 5.98 5.18 -10.10
CA TRP A 56 5.94 6.32 -9.18
C TRP A 56 4.98 6.05 -8.02
N GLU A 57 3.74 5.66 -8.32
CA GLU A 57 2.73 5.30 -7.31
C GLU A 57 3.23 4.19 -6.37
N LEU A 58 3.89 3.16 -6.91
CA LEU A 58 4.46 2.07 -6.11
C LEU A 58 5.64 2.53 -5.23
N LEU A 59 6.48 3.42 -5.74
CA LEU A 59 7.62 4.01 -5.03
C LEU A 59 7.16 4.89 -3.87
N GLU A 60 6.20 5.78 -4.10
CA GLU A 60 5.59 6.61 -3.05
C GLU A 60 5.01 5.75 -1.93
N ALA A 61 4.41 4.60 -2.27
CA ALA A 61 3.92 3.65 -1.26
C ALA A 61 5.05 3.00 -0.45
N ALA A 62 6.20 2.77 -1.10
CA ALA A 62 7.31 2.04 -0.52
C ALA A 62 8.16 2.91 0.40
N VAL A 63 8.30 4.19 0.09
CA VAL A 63 9.10 5.13 0.90
C VAL A 63 8.31 5.76 2.04
N ASP A 64 6.98 5.61 2.05
CA ASP A 64 6.16 6.05 3.18
C ASP A 64 6.59 5.33 4.47
N GLY A 65 6.84 6.10 5.52
CA GLY A 65 7.41 5.57 6.77
C GLY A 65 8.92 5.32 6.76
N HIS A 66 9.65 5.72 5.73
CA HIS A 66 11.12 5.64 5.64
C HIS A 66 11.76 7.05 5.61
N PRO A 67 12.03 7.68 6.78
CA PRO A 67 12.63 9.01 6.84
C PRO A 67 13.94 9.09 6.07
N GLY A 68 14.13 10.17 5.31
CA GLY A 68 15.31 10.39 4.47
C GLY A 68 15.25 9.72 3.09
N LEU A 69 14.30 8.83 2.83
CA LEU A 69 14.04 8.32 1.47
C LEU A 69 12.97 9.16 0.76
N ARG A 70 13.23 9.55 -0.48
CA ARG A 70 12.30 10.35 -1.30
C ARG A 70 12.25 9.85 -2.72
N VAL A 71 11.14 10.05 -3.43
CA VAL A 71 11.05 9.77 -4.87
C VAL A 71 11.31 11.05 -5.66
N CYS A 72 12.08 10.95 -6.75
CA CYS A 72 12.44 12.08 -7.61
C CYS A 72 11.89 11.89 -9.02
N ASP A 73 10.97 12.77 -9.45
CA ASP A 73 10.32 12.71 -10.76
C ASP A 73 11.08 13.45 -11.87
N LEU A 74 12.30 13.92 -11.57
CA LEU A 74 13.02 14.83 -12.45
C LEU A 74 13.30 14.24 -13.83
N GLU A 75 13.55 12.94 -13.95
CA GLU A 75 13.69 12.31 -15.27
C GLU A 75 12.43 12.43 -16.13
N ARG A 76 11.24 12.32 -15.53
CA ARG A 76 9.98 12.55 -16.23
C ARG A 76 9.86 14.00 -16.69
N ARG A 77 10.21 14.95 -15.82
CA ARG A 77 10.16 16.40 -16.13
C ARG A 77 11.14 16.78 -17.24
N LEU A 78 12.33 16.20 -17.26
CA LEU A 78 13.34 16.41 -18.30
C LEU A 78 12.93 15.80 -19.64
N GLY A 79 12.10 14.75 -19.62
CA GLY A 79 11.66 14.03 -20.80
C GLY A 79 12.80 13.43 -21.62
N GLY A 80 12.44 12.84 -22.78
CA GLY A 80 13.40 12.18 -23.66
C GLY A 80 14.09 10.97 -23.00
N PRO A 81 15.24 10.52 -23.54
CA PRO A 81 15.97 9.38 -23.01
C PRO A 81 16.61 9.68 -21.65
N SER A 82 16.51 8.73 -20.72
CA SER A 82 17.08 8.80 -19.37
C SER A 82 18.59 8.57 -19.38
N TYR A 83 19.36 9.65 -19.57
CA TYR A 83 20.81 9.64 -19.40
C TYR A 83 21.18 10.29 -18.07
N THR A 84 21.91 9.57 -17.22
CA THR A 84 22.30 10.03 -15.87
C THR A 84 23.02 11.38 -15.88
N VAL A 85 23.87 11.63 -16.89
CA VAL A 85 24.58 12.92 -17.04
C VAL A 85 23.62 14.12 -17.19
N ARG A 86 22.46 13.93 -17.85
CA ARG A 86 21.45 15.00 -18.01
C ARG A 86 20.83 15.34 -16.65
N LEU A 87 20.50 14.32 -15.87
CA LEU A 87 19.94 14.46 -14.53
C LEU A 87 20.92 15.20 -13.61
N VAL A 88 22.16 14.71 -13.52
CA VAL A 88 23.21 15.27 -12.65
C VAL A 88 23.49 16.74 -12.98
N ARG A 89 23.68 17.06 -14.26
CA ARG A 89 23.94 18.45 -14.69
C ARG A 89 22.78 19.38 -14.36
N HIS A 90 21.53 18.92 -14.55
CA HIS A 90 20.37 19.70 -14.19
C HIS A 90 20.32 19.98 -12.68
N LEU A 91 20.52 18.95 -11.85
CA LEU A 91 20.51 19.08 -10.40
C LEU A 91 21.59 20.02 -9.89
N ARG A 92 22.84 19.86 -10.34
CA ARG A 92 23.95 20.73 -9.97
C ARG A 92 23.73 22.19 -10.39
N LYS A 93 23.09 22.42 -11.53
CA LYS A 93 22.73 23.78 -11.96
C LYS A 93 21.61 24.38 -11.11
N ARG A 94 20.63 23.56 -10.71
CA ARG A 94 19.45 24.00 -9.97
C ARG A 94 19.73 24.22 -8.47
N PHE A 95 20.64 23.42 -7.91
CA PHE A 95 21.02 23.37 -6.51
C PHE A 95 22.56 23.41 -6.39
N PRO A 96 23.19 24.58 -6.59
CA PRO A 96 24.65 24.69 -6.63
C PRO A 96 25.33 24.43 -5.28
N ASP A 97 24.61 24.62 -4.17
CA ASP A 97 25.12 24.43 -2.80
C ASP A 97 24.89 23.00 -2.27
N ASP A 98 24.26 22.12 -3.06
CA ASP A 98 24.00 20.73 -2.71
C ASP A 98 25.04 19.78 -3.34
N GLU A 99 25.41 18.74 -2.58
CA GLU A 99 26.32 17.69 -3.01
C GLU A 99 25.53 16.45 -3.47
N PHE A 100 25.56 16.17 -4.77
CA PHE A 100 24.92 14.99 -5.35
C PHE A 100 25.92 13.86 -5.59
N HIS A 101 25.59 12.67 -5.09
CA HIS A 101 26.36 11.44 -5.29
C HIS A 101 25.51 10.41 -6.03
N LEU A 102 26.11 9.63 -6.94
CA LEU A 102 25.42 8.54 -7.61
C LEU A 102 25.50 7.26 -6.79
N VAL A 103 24.35 6.70 -6.43
CA VAL A 103 24.24 5.39 -5.76
C VAL A 103 24.04 4.33 -6.84
N ILE A 104 24.99 3.42 -6.98
CA ILE A 104 24.96 2.36 -8.01
C ILE A 104 25.27 0.99 -7.40
N GLY A 105 24.72 -0.07 -8.00
CA GLY A 105 25.14 -1.43 -7.69
C GLY A 105 26.44 -1.79 -8.39
N SER A 106 27.13 -2.83 -7.90
CA SER A 106 28.35 -3.35 -8.51
C SER A 106 28.16 -3.87 -9.95
N ASP A 107 26.95 -4.28 -10.33
CA ASP A 107 26.56 -4.58 -11.71
C ASP A 107 26.58 -3.32 -12.60
N SER A 108 26.00 -2.22 -12.10
CA SER A 108 26.03 -0.93 -12.80
C SER A 108 27.44 -0.32 -12.86
N LEU A 109 28.29 -0.58 -11.86
CA LEU A 109 29.70 -0.18 -11.89
C LEU A 109 30.45 -0.84 -13.06
N ARG A 110 30.22 -2.14 -13.29
CA ARG A 110 30.80 -2.87 -14.43
C ARG A 110 30.36 -2.28 -15.77
N ASP A 111 29.10 -1.87 -15.86
CA ASP A 111 28.52 -1.30 -17.08
C ASP A 111 28.84 0.20 -17.26
N LEU A 112 29.36 0.88 -16.23
CA LEU A 112 29.60 2.33 -16.22
C LEU A 112 30.37 2.85 -17.44
N PRO A 113 31.43 2.18 -17.97
CA PRO A 113 32.12 2.65 -19.18
C PRO A 113 31.23 2.74 -20.43
N THR A 114 30.07 2.06 -20.44
CA THR A 114 29.11 2.09 -21.55
C THR A 114 28.07 3.21 -21.41
N TRP A 115 28.04 3.91 -20.28
CA TRP A 115 27.10 4.99 -20.04
C TRP A 115 27.45 6.20 -20.90
N LYS A 116 26.43 6.94 -21.34
CA LYS A 116 26.62 8.18 -22.08
C LYS A 116 27.40 9.19 -21.22
N ASP A 117 28.49 9.71 -21.77
CA ASP A 117 29.39 10.67 -21.12
C ASP A 117 29.91 10.15 -19.76
N ALA A 118 30.29 8.87 -19.69
CA ALA A 118 30.78 8.24 -18.46
C ALA A 118 32.02 8.94 -17.89
N ASP A 119 32.96 9.35 -18.75
CA ASP A 119 34.17 10.07 -18.35
C ASP A 119 33.84 11.42 -17.69
N VAL A 120 32.81 12.10 -18.19
CA VAL A 120 32.26 13.31 -17.59
C VAL A 120 31.67 13.02 -16.22
N LEU A 121 30.82 11.99 -16.11
CA LEU A 121 30.21 11.60 -14.83
C LEU A 121 31.27 11.30 -13.76
N VAL A 122 32.30 10.53 -14.11
CA VAL A 122 33.41 10.17 -13.20
C VAL A 122 34.17 11.40 -12.70
N ARG A 123 34.23 12.49 -13.49
CA ARG A 123 34.85 13.76 -13.08
C ARG A 123 33.91 14.67 -12.29
N GLU A 124 32.62 14.67 -12.60
CA GLU A 124 31.64 15.64 -12.07
C GLU A 124 30.96 15.19 -10.76
N VAL A 125 30.92 13.89 -10.46
CA VAL A 125 30.24 13.35 -9.28
C VAL A 125 31.00 12.23 -8.60
N ARG A 126 30.70 12.04 -7.31
CA ARG A 126 31.18 10.92 -6.51
C ARG A 126 30.18 9.77 -6.56
N PHE A 127 30.67 8.54 -6.46
CA PHE A 127 29.86 7.35 -6.48
C PHE A 127 29.84 6.67 -5.11
N VAL A 128 28.69 6.13 -4.76
CA VAL A 128 28.51 5.21 -3.64
C VAL A 128 28.11 3.87 -4.25
N VAL A 129 29.05 2.93 -4.23
CA VAL A 129 28.88 1.63 -4.86
C VAL A 129 28.44 0.63 -3.82
N VAL A 130 27.30 -0.01 -4.07
CA VAL A 130 26.74 -1.04 -3.20
C VAL A 130 27.21 -2.41 -3.69
N ALA A 131 27.89 -3.13 -2.81
CA ALA A 131 28.28 -4.51 -3.07
C ALA A 131 27.04 -5.40 -3.20
N ARG A 132 27.02 -6.25 -4.24
CA ARG A 132 25.98 -7.27 -4.42
C ARG A 132 26.57 -8.67 -4.23
N PRO A 133 25.78 -9.65 -3.80
CA PRO A 133 26.27 -11.00 -3.53
C PRO A 133 26.91 -11.59 -4.78
N GLY A 134 28.15 -12.09 -4.67
CA GLY A 134 28.90 -12.65 -5.78
C GLY A 134 29.66 -11.63 -6.65
N VAL A 135 29.63 -10.34 -6.32
CA VAL A 135 30.53 -9.34 -6.90
C VAL A 135 31.44 -8.81 -5.80
N THR A 136 32.73 -9.09 -5.94
CA THR A 136 33.77 -8.70 -5.00
C THR A 136 34.10 -7.21 -5.08
N GLU A 137 34.65 -6.66 -3.99
CA GLU A 137 35.13 -5.27 -3.89
C GLU A 137 36.39 -4.99 -4.75
N ASP A 138 36.77 -5.95 -5.60
CA ASP A 138 37.97 -5.91 -6.44
C ASP A 138 37.83 -4.97 -7.66
N LEU A 139 36.61 -4.49 -7.94
CA LEU A 139 36.37 -3.52 -9.00
C LEU A 139 36.89 -2.13 -8.57
N PRO A 140 37.67 -1.43 -9.42
CA PRO A 140 38.16 -0.11 -9.08
C PRO A 140 36.98 0.88 -8.95
N LEU A 141 37.00 1.66 -7.87
CA LEU A 141 36.01 2.71 -7.66
C LEU A 141 36.18 3.82 -8.71
N PRO A 142 35.07 4.40 -9.20
CA PRO A 142 35.13 5.42 -10.24
C PRO A 142 35.45 6.78 -9.65
N GLY A 143 36.61 7.34 -9.99
CA GLY A 143 36.97 8.71 -9.62
C GLY A 143 37.27 8.92 -8.12
N PRO A 144 37.87 10.07 -7.77
CA PRO A 144 38.26 10.38 -6.41
C PRO A 144 37.06 10.61 -5.49
N GLY A 145 37.14 10.11 -4.25
CA GLY A 145 36.10 10.30 -3.23
C GLY A 145 34.88 9.41 -3.38
N SER A 146 34.89 8.48 -4.33
CA SER A 146 33.94 7.36 -4.39
C SER A 146 34.24 6.33 -3.31
N ARG A 147 33.23 5.57 -2.88
CA ARG A 147 33.36 4.57 -1.81
C ARG A 147 32.41 3.40 -1.96
N TRP A 148 32.74 2.30 -1.31
CA TRP A 148 31.87 1.15 -1.13
C TRP A 148 30.93 1.36 0.06
N VAL A 149 29.73 0.78 -0.04
CA VAL A 149 28.81 0.55 1.07
C VAL A 149 28.50 -0.94 1.10
N THR A 150 28.76 -1.55 2.24
CA THR A 150 28.54 -2.98 2.46
C THR A 150 27.15 -3.18 3.05
N MET A 151 26.46 -4.22 2.59
CA MET A 151 25.18 -4.63 3.16
C MET A 151 25.04 -6.13 3.08
N GLU A 152 24.21 -6.66 3.97
CA GLU A 152 23.82 -8.06 3.91
C GLU A 152 23.06 -8.35 2.60
N PRO A 153 23.43 -9.43 1.90
CA PRO A 153 22.68 -9.95 0.77
C PRO A 153 21.18 -10.09 1.05
N HIS A 154 20.33 -9.39 0.27
CA HIS A 154 18.90 -9.67 0.24
C HIS A 154 18.53 -10.38 -1.06
N PRO A 155 17.79 -11.51 -1.02
CA PRO A 155 17.44 -12.28 -2.22
C PRO A 155 16.37 -11.62 -3.11
N ALA A 156 15.93 -10.39 -2.80
CA ALA A 156 14.82 -9.77 -3.51
C ALA A 156 15.27 -9.27 -4.88
N SER A 157 14.56 -9.70 -5.92
CA SER A 157 14.74 -9.24 -7.29
C SER A 157 13.38 -8.90 -7.88
N SER A 158 13.31 -7.76 -8.56
CA SER A 158 12.11 -7.36 -9.30
C SER A 158 11.67 -8.45 -10.29
N THR A 159 12.60 -9.17 -10.91
CA THR A 159 12.29 -10.23 -11.87
C THR A 159 11.62 -11.44 -11.20
N THR A 160 12.13 -11.90 -10.06
CA THR A 160 11.54 -13.03 -9.33
C THR A 160 10.18 -12.66 -8.72
N ILE A 161 10.04 -11.41 -8.26
CA ILE A 161 8.77 -10.84 -7.79
C ILE A 161 7.74 -10.82 -8.91
N ARG A 162 8.04 -10.27 -10.09
CA ARG A 162 7.11 -10.25 -11.24
C ARG A 162 6.70 -11.67 -11.66
N ALA A 163 7.64 -12.61 -11.69
CA ALA A 163 7.34 -14.01 -12.02
C ALA A 163 6.39 -14.65 -11.00
N ALA A 164 6.58 -14.39 -9.70
CA ALA A 164 5.69 -14.87 -8.65
C ALA A 164 4.30 -14.23 -8.74
N LEU A 165 4.23 -12.91 -8.96
CA LEU A 165 2.98 -12.16 -9.12
C LEU A 165 2.15 -12.73 -10.28
N ARG A 166 2.73 -12.93 -11.47
CA ARG A 166 2.04 -13.51 -12.64
C ARG A 166 1.46 -14.90 -12.40
N GLN A 167 2.08 -15.66 -11.49
CA GLN A 167 1.62 -16.98 -11.08
C GLN A 167 0.57 -16.91 -9.96
N GLY A 168 0.12 -15.71 -9.59
CA GLY A 168 -0.77 -15.48 -8.46
C GLY A 168 -0.11 -15.77 -7.10
N ARG A 169 1.22 -15.80 -7.00
CA ARG A 169 1.92 -16.03 -5.72
C ARG A 169 2.26 -14.69 -5.06
N CYS A 170 1.28 -14.09 -4.41
CA CYS A 170 1.41 -12.77 -3.78
C CYS A 170 1.81 -12.83 -2.29
N ARG A 171 1.63 -13.97 -1.63
CA ARG A 171 1.92 -14.13 -0.20
C ARG A 171 3.42 -14.10 0.09
N GLY A 172 3.83 -13.30 1.08
CA GLY A 172 5.20 -13.30 1.60
C GLY A 172 6.26 -12.78 0.64
N LEU A 173 5.86 -12.05 -0.41
CA LEU A 173 6.81 -11.40 -1.30
C LEU A 173 7.61 -10.32 -0.55
N PRO A 174 8.91 -10.13 -0.87
CA PRO A 174 9.74 -9.12 -0.23
C PRO A 174 9.45 -7.73 -0.80
N VAL A 175 8.20 -7.29 -0.69
CA VAL A 175 7.66 -6.02 -1.16
C VAL A 175 6.93 -5.38 0.03
N PRO A 176 7.07 -4.05 0.27
CA PRO A 176 6.32 -3.39 1.32
C PRO A 176 4.82 -3.67 1.22
N PRO A 177 4.10 -3.92 2.34
CA PRO A 177 2.68 -4.25 2.32
C PRO A 177 1.82 -3.24 1.56
N ALA A 178 2.07 -1.94 1.74
CA ALA A 178 1.34 -0.87 1.05
C ALA A 178 1.58 -0.89 -0.46
N THR A 179 2.82 -1.13 -0.90
CA THR A 179 3.16 -1.31 -2.32
C THR A 179 2.45 -2.53 -2.90
N LEU A 180 2.45 -3.66 -2.18
CA LEU A 180 1.83 -4.89 -2.64
C LEU A 180 0.30 -4.76 -2.74
N ALA A 181 -0.32 -4.01 -1.83
CA ALA A 181 -1.74 -3.66 -1.91
C ALA A 181 -2.08 -2.86 -3.18
N ARG A 182 -1.24 -1.89 -3.56
CA ARG A 182 -1.41 -1.12 -4.81
C ARG A 182 -1.22 -2.00 -6.05
N ILE A 183 -0.26 -2.93 -6.02
CA ILE A 183 -0.08 -3.94 -7.08
C ILE A 183 -1.36 -4.76 -7.27
N VAL A 184 -1.92 -5.30 -6.18
CA VAL A 184 -3.16 -6.10 -6.22
C VAL A 184 -4.34 -5.27 -6.70
N ALA A 185 -4.52 -4.07 -6.16
CA ALA A 185 -5.66 -3.22 -6.51
C ALA A 185 -5.66 -2.80 -7.99
N GLY A 186 -4.48 -2.58 -8.58
CA GLY A 186 -4.33 -2.24 -10.00
C GLY A 186 -4.19 -3.44 -10.94
N ASP A 187 -4.31 -4.67 -10.43
CA ASP A 187 -3.96 -5.92 -11.15
C ASP A 187 -2.62 -5.83 -11.91
N LEU A 188 -1.63 -5.19 -11.28
CA LEU A 188 -0.34 -4.98 -11.90
C LEU A 188 0.40 -6.31 -12.00
N TYR A 189 1.08 -6.52 -13.14
CA TYR A 189 1.79 -7.77 -13.44
C TYR A 189 0.87 -9.02 -13.47
N ASP A 190 -0.40 -8.84 -13.82
CA ASP A 190 -1.41 -9.91 -13.88
C ASP A 190 -1.60 -10.67 -12.56
N CYS A 191 -1.36 -10.00 -11.43
CA CYS A 191 -1.26 -10.67 -10.14
C CYS A 191 -2.57 -11.28 -9.63
N GLN A 192 -3.73 -10.77 -10.05
CA GLN A 192 -5.01 -11.35 -9.69
C GLN A 192 -5.20 -12.71 -10.38
N GLY A 193 -4.82 -12.81 -11.66
CA GLY A 193 -5.09 -13.99 -12.48
C GLY A 193 -6.58 -14.21 -12.75
N PRO A 194 -6.93 -15.19 -13.59
CA PRO A 194 -8.29 -15.33 -14.14
C PRO A 194 -9.36 -15.60 -13.06
N VAL A 195 -9.03 -16.42 -12.06
CA VAL A 195 -9.98 -16.81 -11.01
C VAL A 195 -10.36 -15.62 -10.12
N TYR A 196 -9.37 -14.86 -9.59
CA TYR A 196 -9.68 -13.68 -8.78
C TYR A 196 -10.33 -12.57 -9.61
N ARG A 197 -9.93 -12.37 -10.88
CA ARG A 197 -10.61 -11.41 -11.77
C ARG A 197 -12.09 -11.75 -11.92
N GLY A 198 -12.43 -13.04 -12.07
CA GLY A 198 -13.82 -13.49 -12.12
C GLY A 198 -14.59 -13.15 -10.84
N TRP A 199 -14.01 -13.41 -9.67
CA TRP A 199 -14.64 -13.05 -8.39
C TRP A 199 -14.80 -11.54 -8.21
N ILE A 200 -13.76 -10.77 -8.55
CA ILE A 200 -13.80 -9.31 -8.49
C ILE A 200 -14.88 -8.78 -9.44
N SER A 201 -14.95 -9.27 -10.68
CA SER A 201 -16.00 -8.88 -11.65
C SER A 201 -17.40 -9.10 -11.07
N ALA A 202 -17.67 -10.29 -10.52
CA ALA A 202 -18.96 -10.60 -9.92
C ALA A 202 -19.32 -9.68 -8.74
N VAL A 203 -18.33 -9.32 -7.91
CA VAL A 203 -18.52 -8.34 -6.83
C VAL A 203 -18.80 -6.95 -7.40
N ARG A 204 -18.03 -6.50 -8.39
CA ARG A 204 -18.18 -5.18 -9.04
C ARG A 204 -19.52 -5.01 -9.76
N GLU A 205 -20.01 -6.05 -10.42
CA GLU A 205 -21.32 -6.06 -11.06
C GLU A 205 -22.43 -5.75 -10.04
N ARG A 206 -22.33 -6.29 -8.83
CA ARG A 206 -23.28 -5.99 -7.75
C ARG A 206 -23.05 -4.60 -7.16
N GLU A 207 -21.81 -4.15 -7.03
CA GLU A 207 -21.48 -2.78 -6.61
C GLU A 207 -22.01 -1.71 -7.57
N ALA A 208 -22.26 -2.04 -8.84
CA ALA A 208 -22.74 -1.08 -9.84
C ALA A 208 -24.03 -0.35 -9.43
N ALA A 209 -24.87 -0.99 -8.62
CA ALA A 209 -26.10 -0.41 -8.07
C ALA A 209 -25.87 0.52 -6.86
N LEU A 210 -24.66 0.56 -6.29
CA LEU A 210 -24.34 1.37 -5.12
C LEU A 210 -23.92 2.80 -5.49
N PRO A 211 -24.16 3.80 -4.62
CA PRO A 211 -23.72 5.18 -4.85
C PRO A 211 -22.20 5.29 -5.11
N PRO A 212 -21.74 6.22 -5.96
CA PRO A 212 -20.31 6.39 -6.26
C PRO A 212 -19.44 6.62 -5.02
N SER A 213 -19.91 7.40 -4.05
CA SER A 213 -19.21 7.63 -2.78
C SER A 213 -19.07 6.35 -1.95
N PHE A 214 -20.06 5.46 -2.01
CA PHE A 214 -20.01 4.18 -1.33
C PHE A 214 -19.05 3.21 -2.01
N ARG A 215 -19.01 3.18 -3.35
CA ARG A 215 -18.01 2.42 -4.10
C ARG A 215 -16.58 2.87 -3.79
N ALA A 216 -16.34 4.18 -3.73
CA ALA A 216 -15.05 4.72 -3.33
C ALA A 216 -14.63 4.28 -1.92
N HIS A 217 -15.58 4.16 -0.99
CA HIS A 217 -15.33 3.60 0.34
C HIS A 217 -14.94 2.11 0.26
N LEU A 218 -15.67 1.29 -0.51
CA LEU A 218 -15.31 -0.12 -0.72
C LEU A 218 -13.90 -0.27 -1.32
N ASP A 219 -13.53 0.59 -2.28
CA ASP A 219 -12.18 0.63 -2.86
C ASP A 219 -11.09 1.01 -1.86
N GLY A 220 -11.39 1.98 -0.98
CA GLY A 220 -10.50 2.35 0.13
C GLY A 220 -10.27 1.18 1.08
N VAL A 221 -11.37 0.54 1.52
CA VAL A 221 -11.30 -0.60 2.44
C VAL A 221 -10.62 -1.80 1.79
N ALA A 222 -10.87 -2.09 0.52
CA ALA A 222 -10.22 -3.17 -0.22
C ALA A 222 -8.69 -2.99 -0.27
N ARG A 223 -8.21 -1.79 -0.59
CA ARG A 223 -6.76 -1.49 -0.57
C ARG A 223 -6.18 -1.65 0.83
N GLN A 224 -6.86 -1.11 1.84
CA GLN A 224 -6.36 -1.16 3.22
C GLN A 224 -6.38 -2.58 3.80
N ALA A 225 -7.40 -3.38 3.49
CA ALA A 225 -7.50 -4.77 3.88
C ALA A 225 -6.43 -5.63 3.18
N ALA A 226 -6.11 -5.35 1.90
CA ALA A 226 -5.01 -5.99 1.20
C ALA A 226 -3.65 -5.68 1.84
N GLU A 227 -3.43 -4.44 2.24
CA GLU A 227 -2.21 -4.01 2.95
C GLU A 227 -2.07 -4.73 4.29
N TYR A 228 -3.09 -4.73 5.13
CA TYR A 228 -3.04 -5.42 6.41
C TYR A 228 -2.94 -6.94 6.25
N ALA A 229 -3.56 -7.52 5.22
CA ALA A 229 -3.38 -8.93 4.90
C ALA A 229 -1.93 -9.25 4.55
N ALA A 230 -1.28 -8.45 3.70
CA ALA A 230 0.14 -8.59 3.39
C ALA A 230 1.02 -8.44 4.65
N ALA A 231 0.75 -7.44 5.49
CA ALA A 231 1.50 -7.17 6.70
C ALA A 231 1.35 -8.30 7.76
N LEU A 232 0.23 -9.03 7.74
CA LEU A 232 0.00 -10.24 8.53
C LEU A 232 0.53 -11.53 7.86
N GLY A 233 1.24 -11.41 6.74
CA GLY A 233 1.79 -12.55 6.00
C GLY A 233 0.75 -13.42 5.30
N LEU A 234 -0.43 -12.87 5.00
CA LEU A 234 -1.51 -13.51 4.25
C LEU A 234 -1.43 -13.18 2.75
N ASP A 235 -2.32 -13.76 1.94
CA ASP A 235 -2.47 -13.37 0.55
C ASP A 235 -3.22 -12.02 0.45
N PRO A 236 -2.59 -10.94 -0.05
CA PRO A 236 -3.23 -9.63 -0.19
C PRO A 236 -4.44 -9.64 -1.15
N ARG A 237 -4.51 -10.57 -2.11
CA ARG A 237 -5.66 -10.69 -3.02
C ARG A 237 -6.91 -11.10 -2.28
N ALA A 238 -6.77 -11.99 -1.29
CA ALA A 238 -7.86 -12.39 -0.43
C ALA A 238 -8.32 -11.23 0.46
N GLY A 239 -7.39 -10.44 1.00
CA GLY A 239 -7.71 -9.21 1.74
C GLY A 239 -8.45 -8.18 0.88
N PHE A 240 -8.00 -7.98 -0.35
CA PHE A 240 -8.64 -7.08 -1.33
C PHE A 240 -10.08 -7.50 -1.63
N LEU A 241 -10.29 -8.79 -1.97
CA LEU A 241 -11.62 -9.33 -2.25
C LEU A 241 -12.55 -9.23 -1.03
N ALA A 242 -12.03 -9.52 0.17
CA ALA A 242 -12.79 -9.38 1.42
C ALA A 242 -13.24 -7.93 1.63
N GLY A 243 -12.35 -6.96 1.40
CA GLY A 243 -12.65 -5.54 1.55
C GLY A 243 -13.64 -5.01 0.51
N LEU A 244 -13.61 -5.50 -0.74
CA LEU A 244 -14.65 -5.16 -1.72
C LEU A 244 -16.03 -5.69 -1.30
N ALA A 245 -16.07 -6.94 -0.84
CA ALA A 245 -17.33 -7.62 -0.57
C ALA A 245 -17.97 -7.26 0.79
N HIS A 246 -17.23 -6.71 1.76
CA HIS A 246 -17.67 -6.67 3.17
C HIS A 246 -19.03 -5.99 3.39
N ASP A 247 -19.24 -4.85 2.74
CA ASP A 247 -20.39 -3.97 2.91
C ASP A 247 -21.33 -4.02 1.68
N LEU A 248 -21.16 -5.00 0.79
CA LEU A 248 -21.86 -5.12 -0.49
C LEU A 248 -23.40 -5.14 -0.35
N PHE A 249 -23.89 -5.56 0.81
CA PHE A 249 -25.31 -5.69 1.14
C PHE A 249 -25.80 -4.64 2.14
N ARG A 250 -24.97 -3.66 2.50
CA ARG A 250 -25.29 -2.71 3.57
C ARG A 250 -26.49 -1.81 3.26
N LEU A 251 -26.74 -1.54 1.99
CA LEU A 251 -27.87 -0.75 1.49
C LEU A 251 -28.94 -1.62 0.80
N ALA A 252 -28.89 -2.94 0.98
CA ALA A 252 -29.83 -3.85 0.33
C ALA A 252 -31.17 -3.89 1.08
N GLU A 253 -32.25 -4.14 0.33
CA GLU A 253 -33.59 -4.40 0.87
C GLU A 253 -33.62 -5.67 1.73
N GLU A 254 -34.57 -5.74 2.66
CA GLU A 254 -34.69 -6.85 3.63
C GLU A 254 -34.87 -8.22 2.94
N THR A 255 -35.67 -8.27 1.86
CA THR A 255 -35.88 -9.48 1.07
C THR A 255 -34.60 -10.02 0.45
N ASP A 256 -33.74 -9.11 -0.03
CA ASP A 256 -32.43 -9.44 -0.57
C ASP A 256 -31.48 -9.89 0.54
N LEU A 257 -31.45 -9.18 1.67
CA LEU A 257 -30.67 -9.57 2.84
C LEU A 257 -31.02 -10.98 3.32
N GLU A 258 -32.29 -11.31 3.43
CA GLU A 258 -32.76 -12.65 3.81
C GLU A 258 -32.32 -13.72 2.82
N LYS A 259 -32.59 -13.49 1.52
CA LYS A 259 -32.26 -14.43 0.44
C LYS A 259 -30.81 -14.87 0.52
N TRP A 260 -29.89 -13.91 0.60
CA TRP A 260 -28.46 -14.21 0.61
C TRP A 260 -27.98 -14.71 1.98
N SER A 261 -28.57 -14.25 3.08
CA SER A 261 -28.23 -14.74 4.42
C SER A 261 -28.54 -16.23 4.63
N ARG A 262 -29.53 -16.78 3.92
CA ARG A 262 -29.86 -18.22 3.95
C ARG A 262 -28.76 -19.09 3.32
N LEU A 263 -28.00 -18.54 2.37
CA LEU A 263 -26.91 -19.24 1.70
C LEU A 263 -25.59 -19.18 2.49
N ALA A 264 -25.51 -18.30 3.49
CA ALA A 264 -24.30 -18.13 4.29
C ALA A 264 -24.06 -19.32 5.25
N PRO A 265 -22.79 -19.72 5.47
CA PRO A 265 -22.48 -20.82 6.39
C PRO A 265 -22.90 -20.53 7.84
N GLY A 266 -23.30 -21.57 8.56
CA GLY A 266 -23.67 -21.53 9.99
C GLY A 266 -25.02 -20.85 10.27
N THR A 267 -25.47 -20.84 11.52
CA THR A 267 -26.75 -20.23 11.91
C THR A 267 -26.64 -18.70 12.10
N PRO A 268 -27.71 -17.94 11.81
CA PRO A 268 -27.80 -16.54 12.21
C PRO A 268 -27.75 -16.40 13.73
N SER A 269 -27.02 -15.40 14.21
CA SER A 269 -27.04 -14.97 15.61
C SER A 269 -28.35 -14.26 15.94
N ARG A 270 -28.69 -14.18 17.24
CA ARG A 270 -29.88 -13.45 17.69
C ARG A 270 -29.92 -12.02 17.16
N LEU A 271 -28.78 -11.32 17.17
CA LEU A 271 -28.68 -9.93 16.69
C LEU A 271 -28.91 -9.82 15.17
N GLU A 272 -28.36 -10.73 14.37
CA GLU A 272 -28.60 -10.79 12.92
C GLU A 272 -30.06 -11.07 12.60
N SER A 273 -30.72 -11.94 13.39
CA SER A 273 -32.14 -12.25 13.22
C SER A 273 -33.08 -11.13 13.68
N THR A 274 -32.64 -10.26 14.59
CA THR A 274 -33.49 -9.20 15.16
C THR A 274 -33.26 -7.82 14.57
N ILE A 275 -32.09 -7.58 13.95
CA ILE A 275 -31.72 -6.29 13.38
C ILE A 275 -31.27 -6.54 11.93
N PRO A 276 -32.16 -6.40 10.93
CA PRO A 276 -31.90 -6.77 9.54
C PRO A 276 -30.62 -6.15 8.97
N MET A 277 -30.37 -4.87 9.27
CA MET A 277 -29.14 -4.19 8.84
C MET A 277 -27.86 -4.90 9.32
N LEU A 278 -27.86 -5.60 10.47
CA LEU A 278 -26.67 -6.31 10.94
C LEU A 278 -26.39 -7.62 10.19
N ALA A 279 -27.33 -8.06 9.35
CA ALA A 279 -27.17 -9.25 8.52
C ALA A 279 -26.39 -9.00 7.21
N HIS A 280 -26.02 -7.76 6.86
CA HIS A 280 -25.33 -7.48 5.59
C HIS A 280 -24.02 -8.27 5.42
N GLY A 281 -23.21 -8.41 6.47
CA GLY A 281 -21.99 -9.23 6.41
C GLY A 281 -22.30 -10.71 6.16
N ARG A 282 -23.40 -11.21 6.73
CA ARG A 282 -23.89 -12.57 6.47
C ARG A 282 -24.39 -12.72 5.04
N ALA A 283 -25.19 -11.78 4.54
CA ALA A 283 -25.66 -11.76 3.16
C ALA A 283 -24.49 -11.70 2.16
N ALA A 284 -23.50 -10.84 2.39
CA ALA A 284 -22.28 -10.76 1.59
C ALA A 284 -21.51 -12.08 1.57
N ALA A 285 -21.35 -12.74 2.73
CA ALA A 285 -20.75 -14.06 2.80
C ALA A 285 -21.54 -15.11 2.02
N GLY A 286 -22.87 -15.11 2.13
CA GLY A 286 -23.76 -15.99 1.36
C GLY A 286 -23.61 -15.78 -0.15
N PHE A 287 -23.56 -14.53 -0.61
CA PHE A 287 -23.25 -14.22 -2.01
C PHE A 287 -21.92 -14.82 -2.48
N LEU A 288 -20.84 -14.61 -1.73
CA LEU A 288 -19.52 -15.15 -2.07
C LEU A 288 -19.51 -16.68 -2.18
N THR A 289 -20.33 -17.40 -1.40
CA THR A 289 -20.41 -18.88 -1.51
C THR A 289 -21.04 -19.38 -2.81
N THR A 290 -21.77 -18.53 -3.53
CA THR A 290 -22.39 -18.90 -4.81
C THR A 290 -21.43 -18.79 -6.00
N LEU A 291 -20.32 -18.06 -5.84
CA LEU A 291 -19.35 -17.83 -6.90
C LEU A 291 -18.55 -19.09 -7.22
N ARG A 292 -18.14 -19.22 -8.50
CA ARG A 292 -17.36 -20.35 -9.02
C ARG A 292 -16.11 -19.87 -9.77
N PRO A 293 -14.93 -20.47 -9.57
CA PRO A 293 -14.58 -21.46 -8.53
C PRO A 293 -14.88 -20.98 -7.11
N ALA A 294 -14.92 -21.87 -6.12
CA ALA A 294 -15.30 -21.49 -4.76
C ALA A 294 -14.32 -20.47 -4.17
N VAL A 295 -14.86 -19.38 -3.62
CA VAL A 295 -14.08 -18.34 -2.92
C VAL A 295 -13.42 -18.94 -1.67
N PRO A 296 -12.16 -18.55 -1.32
CA PRO A 296 -11.47 -19.08 -0.14
C PRO A 296 -12.29 -18.91 1.13
N ARG A 297 -12.31 -19.95 1.97
CA ARG A 297 -13.13 -19.98 3.19
C ARG A 297 -12.76 -18.85 4.15
N GLU A 298 -11.49 -18.47 4.23
CA GLU A 298 -11.06 -17.36 5.08
C GLU A 298 -11.63 -16.00 4.66
N VAL A 299 -11.87 -15.78 3.35
CA VAL A 299 -12.51 -14.56 2.84
C VAL A 299 -13.97 -14.53 3.25
N VAL A 300 -14.69 -15.62 2.99
CA VAL A 300 -16.12 -15.76 3.36
C VAL A 300 -16.31 -15.61 4.88
N ALA A 301 -15.44 -16.23 5.67
CA ALA A 301 -15.50 -16.14 7.13
C ALA A 301 -15.17 -14.72 7.64
N ALA A 302 -14.18 -14.05 7.03
CA ALA A 302 -13.85 -12.67 7.38
C ALA A 302 -15.00 -11.70 7.09
N VAL A 303 -15.57 -11.78 5.88
CA VAL A 303 -16.73 -10.97 5.46
C VAL A 303 -17.93 -11.22 6.37
N ARG A 304 -18.20 -12.47 6.76
CA ARG A 304 -19.29 -12.76 7.71
C ARG A 304 -19.06 -12.10 9.08
N ALA A 305 -17.84 -12.19 9.60
CA ALA A 305 -17.54 -11.83 10.99
C ALA A 305 -17.23 -10.33 11.22
N HIS A 306 -17.03 -9.55 10.15
CA HIS A 306 -16.52 -8.18 10.26
C HIS A 306 -17.45 -7.21 11.01
N THR A 307 -18.76 -7.48 11.01
CA THR A 307 -19.79 -6.66 11.67
C THR A 307 -19.69 -6.69 13.20
N PHE A 308 -19.18 -7.78 13.76
CA PHE A 308 -19.07 -8.01 15.20
C PHE A 308 -17.64 -8.41 15.59
N PRO A 309 -16.69 -7.46 15.57
CA PRO A 309 -15.29 -7.81 15.79
C PRO A 309 -15.01 -8.20 17.25
N GLN A 310 -14.22 -9.26 17.39
CA GLN A 310 -13.79 -9.83 18.67
C GLN A 310 -12.27 -9.85 18.75
N LEU A 311 -11.70 -9.85 19.96
CA LEU A 311 -10.24 -9.89 20.15
C LEU A 311 -9.61 -11.17 19.59
N ARG A 312 -10.35 -12.28 19.62
CA ARG A 312 -9.94 -13.56 19.05
C ARG A 312 -10.66 -13.77 17.72
N MET A 313 -10.08 -13.25 16.65
CA MET A 313 -10.54 -13.47 15.28
C MET A 313 -9.42 -14.04 14.42
N ALA A 314 -9.78 -14.74 13.35
CA ALA A 314 -8.82 -15.20 12.35
C ALA A 314 -8.07 -14.01 11.72
N PRO A 315 -6.79 -14.18 11.33
CA PRO A 315 -5.98 -13.08 10.78
C PRO A 315 -6.63 -12.32 9.61
N MET A 316 -7.30 -13.02 8.69
CA MET A 316 -8.00 -12.37 7.56
C MET A 316 -9.14 -11.45 8.03
N ALA A 317 -9.87 -11.85 9.08
CA ALA A 317 -10.92 -11.01 9.65
C ALA A 317 -10.33 -9.82 10.41
N GLN A 318 -9.17 -9.97 11.06
CA GLN A 318 -8.45 -8.84 11.66
C GLN A 318 -8.02 -7.84 10.58
N ALA A 319 -7.45 -8.31 9.46
CA ALA A 319 -7.07 -7.47 8.33
C ALA A 319 -8.27 -6.68 7.78
N LEU A 320 -9.41 -7.34 7.58
CA LEU A 320 -10.62 -6.68 7.11
C LEU A 320 -11.16 -5.65 8.11
N VAL A 321 -11.20 -5.98 9.41
CA VAL A 321 -11.69 -5.06 10.45
C VAL A 321 -10.78 -3.84 10.60
N LEU A 322 -9.46 -4.03 10.52
CA LEU A 322 -8.50 -2.93 10.47
C LEU A 322 -8.69 -2.09 9.21
N GLY A 323 -8.82 -2.73 8.05
CA GLY A 323 -9.02 -2.09 6.77
C GLY A 323 -10.28 -1.23 6.75
N ASP A 324 -11.39 -1.77 7.23
CA ASP A 324 -12.66 -1.07 7.38
C ASP A 324 -12.54 0.11 8.34
N ALA A 325 -11.95 -0.09 9.53
CA ALA A 325 -11.93 0.93 10.57
C ALA A 325 -10.94 2.08 10.32
N LEU A 326 -9.79 1.77 9.72
CA LEU A 326 -8.66 2.68 9.55
C LEU A 326 -8.53 3.19 8.11
N GLU A 327 -9.54 2.99 7.26
CA GLU A 327 -9.59 3.56 5.92
C GLU A 327 -9.51 5.11 6.00
N PRO A 328 -8.50 5.76 5.38
CA PRO A 328 -8.26 7.20 5.52
C PRO A 328 -9.44 8.09 5.07
N GLY A 329 -10.20 7.65 4.07
CA GLY A 329 -11.37 8.35 3.55
C GLY A 329 -12.53 8.49 4.54
N ARG A 330 -12.51 7.80 5.69
CA ARG A 330 -13.51 7.98 6.76
C ARG A 330 -13.47 9.37 7.39
N GLY A 331 -12.31 10.05 7.38
CA GLY A 331 -12.14 11.42 7.89
C GLY A 331 -12.50 11.58 9.37
N LYS A 332 -12.14 10.61 10.21
CA LYS A 332 -12.49 10.59 11.63
C LYS A 332 -11.24 10.63 12.50
N PRO A 333 -11.00 11.73 13.24
CA PRO A 333 -9.77 11.94 14.00
C PRO A 333 -9.40 10.79 14.93
N GLU A 334 -10.40 10.14 15.54
CA GLU A 334 -10.15 9.04 16.47
C GLU A 334 -9.60 7.77 15.80
N TRP A 335 -9.90 7.54 14.52
CA TRP A 335 -9.36 6.42 13.74
C TRP A 335 -8.02 6.79 13.11
N ASP A 336 -7.87 8.04 12.68
CA ASP A 336 -6.60 8.56 12.19
C ASP A 336 -5.49 8.47 13.24
N ALA A 337 -5.81 8.77 14.50
CA ALA A 337 -4.88 8.61 15.61
C ALA A 337 -4.39 7.16 15.76
N ILE A 338 -5.27 6.15 15.61
CA ILE A 338 -4.87 4.74 15.66
C ILE A 338 -4.01 4.38 14.45
N ARG A 339 -4.40 4.86 13.26
CA ARG A 339 -3.70 4.59 12.00
C ARG A 339 -2.26 5.10 12.05
N GLN A 340 -2.06 6.33 12.52
CA GLN A 340 -0.77 7.02 12.59
C GLN A 340 0.10 6.61 13.79
N ALA A 341 -0.48 5.93 14.79
CA ALA A 341 0.29 5.47 15.94
C ALA A 341 1.34 4.42 15.55
N HIS A 342 2.53 4.53 16.16
CA HIS A 342 3.63 3.57 16.07
C HIS A 342 3.36 2.33 16.93
N TRP A 343 2.24 1.66 16.66
CA TRP A 343 1.80 0.45 17.35
C TRP A 343 1.91 -0.77 16.45
N SER A 344 2.14 -1.94 17.07
CA SER A 344 2.03 -3.22 16.37
C SER A 344 0.61 -3.41 15.82
N LEU A 345 0.46 -4.23 14.77
CA LEU A 345 -0.87 -4.52 14.21
C LEU A 345 -1.82 -5.14 15.23
N ALA A 346 -1.29 -6.00 16.12
CA ALA A 346 -2.08 -6.56 17.21
C ALA A 346 -2.61 -5.47 18.15
N GLU A 347 -1.78 -4.47 18.47
CA GLU A 347 -2.21 -3.34 19.30
C GLU A 347 -3.22 -2.44 18.58
N LYS A 348 -2.97 -2.10 17.31
CA LYS A 348 -3.95 -1.36 16.49
C LYS A 348 -5.29 -2.09 16.47
N PHE A 349 -5.29 -3.41 16.32
CA PHE A 349 -6.50 -4.22 16.32
C PHE A 349 -7.21 -4.20 17.68
N ARG A 350 -6.48 -4.32 18.80
CA ARG A 350 -7.05 -4.20 20.15
C ARG A 350 -7.77 -2.86 20.34
N GLN A 351 -7.14 -1.76 19.91
CA GLN A 351 -7.70 -0.41 20.00
C GLN A 351 -8.95 -0.24 19.14
N VAL A 352 -8.94 -0.77 17.91
CA VAL A 352 -10.11 -0.76 17.02
C VAL A 352 -11.29 -1.52 17.64
N VAL A 353 -11.05 -2.73 18.17
CA VAL A 353 -12.09 -3.54 18.81
C VAL A 353 -12.65 -2.85 20.06
N ALA A 354 -11.79 -2.27 20.91
CA ALA A 354 -12.19 -1.56 22.10
C ALA A 354 -13.13 -0.38 21.77
N ARG A 355 -12.75 0.45 20.79
CA ARG A 355 -13.56 1.59 20.35
C ARG A 355 -14.89 1.18 19.70
N LYS A 356 -14.90 0.15 18.85
CA LYS A 356 -16.15 -0.35 18.25
C LYS A 356 -17.11 -0.87 19.33
N ARG A 357 -16.61 -1.56 20.37
CA ARG A 357 -17.41 -2.02 21.51
C ARG A 357 -17.95 -0.88 22.36
N GLU A 358 -17.13 0.12 22.66
CA GLU A 358 -17.57 1.31 23.39
C GLU A 358 -18.69 2.05 22.65
N LYS A 359 -18.54 2.24 21.34
CA LYS A 359 -19.57 2.85 20.50
C LYS A 359 -20.88 2.05 20.50
N ALA A 360 -20.80 0.72 20.46
CA ALA A 360 -21.97 -0.14 20.56
C ALA A 360 -22.67 0.00 21.93
N ARG A 361 -21.91 0.02 23.04
CA ARG A 361 -22.44 0.24 24.39
C ARG A 361 -23.12 1.60 24.52
N ARG A 362 -22.50 2.68 24.02
CA ARG A 362 -23.10 4.03 24.03
C ARG A 362 -24.41 4.10 23.23
N ARG A 363 -24.49 3.41 22.09
CA ARG A 363 -25.74 3.30 21.30
C ARG A 363 -26.84 2.53 22.02
N GLN A 364 -26.48 1.47 22.76
CA GLN A 364 -27.42 0.71 23.58
C GLN A 364 -27.86 1.48 24.84
N ALA A 365 -27.00 2.37 25.37
CA ALA A 365 -27.25 3.14 26.58
C ALA A 365 -28.00 4.47 26.38
N GLY A 366 -28.28 4.91 25.14
CA GLY A 366 -28.90 6.23 24.92
C GLY A 366 -29.33 6.54 23.50
N GLY A 367 -30.51 6.07 23.11
CA GLY A 367 -31.35 6.75 22.14
C GLY A 367 -31.99 7.99 22.79
N ARG A 368 -31.25 9.09 22.83
CA ARG A 368 -31.66 10.51 22.94
C ARG A 368 -30.40 11.33 23.17
N SER A 369 -30.02 12.15 22.18
CA SER A 369 -29.09 13.25 22.42
C SER A 369 -29.76 14.20 23.42
N PRO A 370 -29.05 14.80 24.39
CA PRO A 370 -29.62 15.91 25.13
C PRO A 370 -29.87 17.03 24.13
N VAL A 371 -31.15 17.37 23.93
CA VAL A 371 -31.53 18.63 23.32
C VAL A 371 -30.89 19.71 24.21
N PRO A 372 -29.99 20.57 23.69
CA PRO A 372 -29.48 21.67 24.49
C PRO A 372 -30.70 22.52 24.91
N PRO A 373 -30.73 23.01 26.17
CA PRO A 373 -31.85 23.82 26.62
C PRO A 373 -32.03 25.01 25.65
N PRO A 374 -33.26 25.44 25.36
CA PRO A 374 -33.48 26.61 24.53
C PRO A 374 -32.70 27.77 25.16
N ALA A 375 -31.86 28.41 24.34
CA ALA A 375 -31.17 29.62 24.74
C ALA A 375 -32.23 30.60 25.26
N THR A 376 -32.20 30.90 26.55
CA THR A 376 -33.01 31.97 27.11
C THR A 376 -32.57 33.24 26.41
N ALA A 377 -33.40 33.73 25.50
CA ALA A 377 -33.28 35.03 24.90
C ALA A 377 -33.25 36.06 26.03
N GLY A 378 -32.07 36.61 26.31
CA GLY A 378 -31.94 37.78 27.14
C GLY A 378 -32.72 38.90 26.48
N LEU A 379 -33.79 39.34 27.14
CA LEU A 379 -34.49 40.58 26.80
C LEU A 379 -33.49 41.73 26.94
N PRO A 380 -33.41 42.65 25.98
CA PRO A 380 -32.61 43.86 26.13
C PRO A 380 -33.28 44.75 27.18
N VAL A 381 -32.54 45.07 28.23
CA VAL A 381 -32.91 46.14 29.16
C VAL A 381 -32.69 47.47 28.44
N PRO A 382 -33.69 48.37 28.38
CA PRO A 382 -33.51 49.68 27.77
C PRO A 382 -32.67 50.58 28.68
N HIS A 383 -31.85 51.41 28.03
CA HIS A 383 -31.03 52.45 28.62
C HIS A 383 -31.80 53.38 29.56
N ASP A 384 -31.14 53.81 30.63
CA ASP A 384 -30.90 55.23 30.92
C ASP A 384 -29.53 55.39 31.62
#